data_AF-R1C0U4-F1
#
_entry.id   AF-R1C0U4-F1
#
_cell.length_a   1.000
_cell.length_b   1.000
_cell.length_c   1.000
_cell.angle_alpha   90.00
_cell.angle_beta   90.00
_cell.angle_gamma   90.00
#
_symmetry.space_group_name_H-M   'P 1'
#
loop_
_entity.id
_entity.type
_entity.pdbx_description
1 polymer ?
#
loop_
_entity_poly.entity_id
_entity_poly.type
_entity_poly.pdbx_seq_one_letter_code
_entity_poly.pdbx_strand_id
1 'polypeptide(L)'
;MCPSPAAASLRRVPHVRQSFSWDCGFACTEMALRALGVPARECHVSQLRKRVPSSSIWTVDLAFILREFGLRFRFLTATLGVDPSYSAEAFYRPTLERDAERVNTLFGRAGAADIAIEQRSISPSELRVLCGGAHTCGGNLIIGLERALVPAEDLDAARRSHGTDEDLLIIPWDQPCLVTPPPPPGEAAEEAAGERVAE
;
A
#
# COMPACT_ATOMS: atom_id res chain seq x y z
N MET A 1 1.67 -33.60 4.39
CA MET A 1 2.13 -33.27 3.02
C MET A 1 2.20 -31.76 2.93
N CYS A 2 3.40 -31.19 3.01
CA CYS A 2 3.61 -29.77 2.72
C CYS A 2 3.39 -29.56 1.22
N PRO A 3 2.68 -28.51 0.78
CA PRO A 3 2.59 -28.22 -0.64
C PRO A 3 4.01 -28.00 -1.18
N SER A 4 4.34 -28.71 -2.25
CA SER A 4 5.53 -28.47 -3.07
C SER A 4 5.63 -26.97 -3.39
N PRO A 5 6.83 -26.37 -3.46
CA PRO A 5 6.99 -24.99 -3.92
C PRO A 5 6.60 -24.95 -5.40
N ALA A 6 5.29 -24.86 -5.63
CA ALA A 6 4.70 -24.61 -6.92
C ALA A 6 5.42 -23.37 -7.46
N ALA A 7 6.06 -23.54 -8.62
CA ALA A 7 6.71 -22.47 -9.36
C ALA A 7 5.92 -21.19 -9.14
N ALA A 8 6.51 -20.23 -8.41
CA ALA A 8 5.87 -18.98 -8.10
C ALA A 8 5.52 -18.33 -9.44
N SER A 9 4.28 -18.51 -9.87
CA SER A 9 3.81 -17.95 -11.12
C SER A 9 3.96 -16.45 -10.93
N LEU A 10 4.84 -15.84 -11.73
CA LEU A 10 4.99 -14.40 -11.83
C LEU A 10 3.67 -13.86 -12.36
N ARG A 11 2.68 -13.70 -11.48
CA ARG A 11 1.43 -12.97 -11.72
C ARG A 11 1.79 -11.59 -12.23
N ARG A 12 1.18 -11.21 -13.33
CA ARG A 12 1.35 -9.91 -13.95
C ARG A 12 0.77 -8.84 -13.04
N VAL A 13 1.55 -7.81 -12.75
CA VAL A 13 1.05 -6.58 -12.12
C VAL A 13 0.30 -5.79 -13.18
N PRO A 14 -1.04 -5.62 -13.07
CA PRO A 14 -1.74 -4.76 -14.00
C PRO A 14 -1.32 -3.32 -13.76
N HIS A 15 -1.24 -2.52 -14.82
CA HIS A 15 -1.11 -1.08 -14.63
C HIS A 15 -2.47 -0.44 -14.42
N VAL A 16 -2.52 0.47 -13.45
CA VAL A 16 -3.69 1.29 -13.15
C VAL A 16 -3.27 2.74 -13.29
N ARG A 17 -3.96 3.48 -14.15
CA ARG A 17 -3.71 4.91 -14.35
C ARG A 17 -4.42 5.69 -13.25
N GLN A 18 -3.68 6.57 -12.57
CA GLN A 18 -4.23 7.52 -11.61
C GLN A 18 -5.27 8.44 -12.29
N SER A 19 -6.32 8.83 -11.59
CA SER A 19 -7.40 9.67 -12.14
C SER A 19 -7.23 11.15 -11.79
N PHE A 20 -6.50 11.46 -10.72
CA PHE A 20 -6.26 12.81 -10.20
C PHE A 20 -4.77 13.01 -9.97
N SER A 21 -4.32 14.24 -9.71
CA SER A 21 -2.90 14.51 -9.42
C SER A 21 -2.41 13.90 -8.10
N TRP A 22 -3.31 13.45 -7.24
CA TRP A 22 -3.04 13.03 -5.86
C TRP A 22 -3.39 11.58 -5.55
N ASP A 23 -3.96 10.82 -6.49
CA ASP A 23 -4.42 9.44 -6.26
C ASP A 23 -3.45 8.37 -6.79
N CYS A 24 -2.20 8.74 -7.09
CA CYS A 24 -1.16 7.79 -7.53
C CYS A 24 -0.92 6.68 -6.48
N GLY A 25 -0.96 7.01 -5.19
CA GLY A 25 -0.87 6.03 -4.10
C GLY A 25 -1.98 4.98 -4.17
N PHE A 26 -3.23 5.38 -4.41
CA PHE A 26 -4.34 4.44 -4.59
C PHE A 26 -4.20 3.59 -5.86
N ALA A 27 -3.72 4.18 -6.96
CA ALA A 27 -3.46 3.42 -8.17
C ALA A 27 -2.41 2.32 -7.91
N CYS A 28 -1.32 2.64 -7.21
CA CYS A 28 -0.33 1.66 -6.77
C CYS A 28 -0.93 0.58 -5.87
N THR A 29 -1.76 0.96 -4.89
CA THR A 29 -2.47 0.00 -4.03
C THR A 29 -3.38 -0.93 -4.84
N GLU A 30 -4.15 -0.43 -5.81
CA GLU A 30 -4.97 -1.27 -6.70
C GLU A 30 -4.08 -2.24 -7.50
N MET A 31 -2.96 -1.77 -8.07
CA MET A 31 -2.02 -2.62 -8.80
C MET A 31 -1.54 -3.80 -7.95
N ALA A 32 -1.16 -3.53 -6.69
CA ALA A 32 -0.69 -4.55 -5.76
C ALA A 32 -1.80 -5.54 -5.35
N LEU A 33 -2.98 -5.04 -5.00
CA LEU A 33 -4.14 -5.87 -4.61
C LEU A 33 -4.55 -6.80 -5.76
N ARG A 34 -4.63 -6.28 -6.99
CA ARG A 34 -4.96 -7.08 -8.18
C ARG A 34 -3.89 -8.11 -8.50
N ALA A 35 -2.60 -7.77 -8.34
CA ALA A 35 -1.52 -8.72 -8.51
C ALA A 35 -1.63 -9.90 -7.53
N LEU A 36 -2.12 -9.65 -6.31
CA LEU A 36 -2.41 -10.66 -5.29
C LEU A 36 -3.77 -11.35 -5.45
N GLY A 37 -4.51 -11.08 -6.54
CA GLY A 37 -5.76 -11.77 -6.88
C GLY A 37 -7.03 -11.17 -6.29
N VAL A 38 -6.97 -9.98 -5.69
CA VAL A 38 -8.18 -9.25 -5.27
C VAL A 38 -8.98 -8.83 -6.51
N PRO A 39 -10.29 -9.10 -6.57
CA PRO A 39 -11.14 -8.68 -7.68
C PRO A 39 -11.11 -7.16 -7.90
N ALA A 40 -11.02 -6.73 -9.17
CA ALA A 40 -10.91 -5.31 -9.52
C ALA A 40 -12.06 -4.46 -8.96
N ARG A 41 -13.27 -5.01 -8.87
CA ARG A 41 -14.45 -4.31 -8.32
C ARG A 41 -14.31 -3.94 -6.83
N GLU A 42 -13.53 -4.72 -6.07
CA GLU A 42 -13.35 -4.56 -4.62
C GLU A 42 -12.20 -3.61 -4.28
N CYS A 43 -11.20 -3.53 -5.16
CA CYS A 43 -9.98 -2.74 -4.95
C CYS A 43 -9.81 -1.56 -5.92
N HIS A 44 -10.82 -1.25 -6.74
CA HIS A 44 -10.75 -0.13 -7.68
C HIS A 44 -10.42 1.19 -6.96
N VAL A 45 -9.64 2.07 -7.58
CA VAL A 45 -9.26 3.39 -7.04
C VAL A 45 -10.46 4.19 -6.51
N SER A 46 -11.64 4.08 -7.11
CA SER A 46 -12.84 4.75 -6.60
C SER A 46 -13.33 4.21 -5.25
N GLN A 47 -13.14 2.92 -4.97
CA GLN A 47 -13.48 2.30 -3.68
C GLN A 47 -12.42 2.61 -2.63
N LEU A 48 -11.14 2.55 -3.01
CA LEU A 48 -10.05 2.87 -2.09
C LEU A 48 -10.14 4.32 -1.57
N ARG A 49 -10.52 5.26 -2.44
CA ARG A 49 -10.74 6.67 -2.06
C ARG A 49 -11.82 6.87 -0.99
N LYS A 50 -12.81 5.99 -0.89
CA LYS A 50 -13.85 6.09 0.16
C LYS A 50 -13.32 5.75 1.55
N ARG A 51 -12.16 5.08 1.64
CA ARG A 51 -11.55 4.66 2.91
C ARG A 51 -10.74 5.78 3.58
N VAL A 52 -10.37 6.82 2.82
CA VAL A 52 -9.56 7.94 3.34
C VAL A 52 -10.31 9.25 3.07
N PRO A 53 -10.75 9.98 4.11
CA PRO A 53 -11.46 11.24 3.95
C PRO A 53 -10.51 12.41 3.64
N SER A 54 -9.59 12.24 2.70
CA SER A 54 -8.58 13.22 2.31
C SER A 54 -8.19 13.05 0.84
N SER A 55 -7.79 14.14 0.19
CA SER A 55 -7.11 14.14 -1.11
C SER A 55 -5.60 14.35 -0.98
N SER A 56 -5.08 14.41 0.26
CA SER A 56 -3.66 14.41 0.57
C SER A 56 -3.33 13.07 1.22
N ILE A 57 -2.82 12.15 0.40
CA ILE A 57 -2.67 10.74 0.74
C ILE A 57 -1.22 10.49 1.14
N TRP A 58 -1.03 9.93 2.34
CA TRP A 58 0.27 9.59 2.88
C TRP A 58 0.45 8.06 2.84
N THR A 59 1.69 7.58 2.82
CA THR A 59 1.96 6.13 2.76
C THR A 59 1.31 5.37 3.91
N VAL A 60 1.22 5.99 5.11
CA VAL A 60 0.53 5.39 6.25
C VAL A 60 -0.97 5.16 5.97
N ASP A 61 -1.65 6.02 5.22
CA ASP A 61 -3.05 5.78 4.82
C ASP A 61 -3.16 4.51 3.98
N LEU A 62 -2.24 4.34 3.03
CA LEU A 62 -2.19 3.16 2.15
C LEU A 62 -1.86 1.89 2.96
N ALA A 63 -1.00 1.98 3.97
CA ALA A 63 -0.69 0.87 4.86
C ALA A 63 -1.94 0.36 5.60
N PHE A 64 -2.77 1.27 6.11
CA PHE A 64 -4.04 0.90 6.74
C PHE A 64 -4.99 0.21 5.75
N ILE A 65 -5.08 0.71 4.52
CA ILE A 65 -5.89 0.06 3.47
C ILE A 65 -5.37 -1.35 3.19
N LEU A 66 -4.07 -1.52 2.92
CA LEU A 66 -3.50 -2.85 2.66
C LEU A 66 -3.81 -3.81 3.82
N ARG A 67 -3.76 -3.30 5.05
CA ARG A 67 -4.08 -4.07 6.26
C ARG A 67 -5.56 -4.44 6.36
N GLU A 68 -6.49 -3.58 5.94
CA GLU A 68 -7.93 -3.90 5.87
C GLU A 68 -8.24 -5.01 4.85
N PHE A 69 -7.46 -5.08 3.77
CA PHE A 69 -7.47 -6.21 2.85
C PHE A 69 -6.74 -7.44 3.41
N GLY A 70 -6.24 -7.41 4.65
CA GLY A 70 -5.57 -8.54 5.32
C GLY A 70 -4.12 -8.76 4.92
N LEU A 71 -3.49 -7.81 4.20
CA LEU A 71 -2.13 -8.03 3.69
C LEU A 71 -1.12 -8.02 4.83
N ARG A 72 -0.10 -8.85 4.64
CA ARG A 72 1.17 -8.74 5.36
C ARG A 72 2.13 -7.94 4.50
N PHE A 73 2.82 -7.00 5.12
CA PHE A 73 3.83 -6.17 4.48
C PHE A 73 4.78 -5.59 5.54
N ARG A 74 5.91 -5.07 5.09
CA ARG A 74 6.80 -4.23 5.92
C ARG A 74 6.68 -2.78 5.46
N PHE A 75 6.53 -1.86 6.39
CA PHE A 75 6.57 -0.42 6.11
C PHE A 75 7.89 0.15 6.62
N LEU A 76 8.78 0.54 5.71
CA LEU A 76 9.99 1.28 6.03
C LEU A 76 9.78 2.76 5.73
N THR A 77 10.26 3.65 6.61
CA THR A 77 10.14 5.10 6.44
C THR A 77 11.34 5.81 7.08
N ALA A 78 11.71 6.99 6.58
CA ALA A 78 12.72 7.82 7.24
C ALA A 78 12.17 8.52 8.49
N THR A 79 10.89 8.92 8.48
CA THR A 79 10.25 9.68 9.55
C THR A 79 9.02 8.96 10.10
N LEU A 80 8.93 8.84 11.42
CA LEU A 80 7.68 8.43 12.07
C LEU A 80 6.76 9.65 12.22
N GLY A 81 5.72 9.70 11.40
CA GLY A 81 4.76 10.81 11.41
C GLY A 81 4.95 11.76 10.25
N VAL A 82 4.71 13.05 10.49
CA VAL A 82 4.95 14.12 9.52
C VAL A 82 6.29 14.78 9.81
N ASP A 83 7.18 14.81 8.82
CA ASP A 83 8.38 15.66 8.87
C ASP A 83 7.97 17.13 8.64
N PRO A 84 8.17 18.03 9.62
CA PRO A 84 7.89 19.46 9.46
C PRO A 84 8.69 20.12 8.32
N SER A 85 9.82 19.53 7.91
CA SER A 85 10.66 20.05 6.82
C SER A 85 9.92 20.09 5.48
N TYR A 86 8.90 19.24 5.28
CA TYR A 86 8.04 19.25 4.10
C TYR A 86 7.16 20.49 3.95
N SER A 87 7.12 21.39 4.95
CA SER A 87 6.52 22.72 4.79
C SER A 87 7.18 23.56 3.70
N ALA A 88 8.44 23.25 3.35
CA ALA A 88 9.15 23.85 2.23
C ALA A 88 8.72 23.31 0.85
N GLU A 89 8.12 22.11 0.80
CA GLU A 89 7.69 21.47 -0.44
C GLU A 89 6.30 21.95 -0.85
N ALA A 90 6.18 22.48 -2.07
CA ALA A 90 4.95 23.11 -2.57
C ALA A 90 3.74 22.15 -2.58
N PHE A 91 3.99 20.85 -2.71
CA PHE A 91 2.97 19.82 -2.66
C PHE A 91 2.35 19.66 -1.26
N TYR A 92 3.18 19.68 -0.21
CA TYR A 92 2.74 19.42 1.17
C TYR A 92 2.31 20.66 1.92
N ARG A 93 2.95 21.80 1.66
CA ARG A 93 2.72 23.06 2.37
C ARG A 93 1.24 23.43 2.57
N PRO A 94 0.33 23.27 1.59
CA PRO A 94 -1.06 23.69 1.77
C PRO A 94 -1.86 22.87 2.78
N THR A 95 -1.46 21.62 3.05
CA THR A 95 -2.25 20.69 3.87
C THR A 95 -1.49 20.09 5.04
N LEU A 96 -0.18 20.33 5.16
CA LEU A 96 0.70 19.72 6.17
C LEU A 96 0.16 19.83 7.60
N GLU A 97 -0.27 21.02 8.03
CA GLU A 97 -0.80 21.23 9.39
C GLU A 97 -2.08 20.41 9.63
N ARG A 98 -2.98 20.38 8.63
CA ARG A 98 -4.22 19.60 8.69
C ARG A 98 -3.94 18.10 8.65
N ASP A 99 -2.93 17.68 7.88
CA ASP A 99 -2.57 16.28 7.74
C ASP A 99 -1.81 15.76 8.98
N ALA A 100 -1.05 16.62 9.67
CA ALA A 100 -0.21 16.24 10.79
C ALA A 100 -0.95 15.50 11.89
N GLU A 101 -2.11 16.01 12.34
CA GLU A 101 -2.89 15.34 13.37
C GLU A 101 -3.33 13.93 12.94
N ARG A 102 -3.88 13.81 11.73
CA ARG A 102 -4.36 12.55 11.16
C ARG A 102 -3.21 11.56 10.98
N VAL A 103 -2.13 11.97 10.33
CA VAL A 103 -0.98 11.13 10.01
C VAL A 103 -0.30 10.66 11.30
N ASN A 104 -0.02 11.56 12.24
CA ASN A 104 0.56 11.19 13.52
C ASN A 104 -0.34 10.23 14.32
N THR A 105 -1.66 10.41 14.25
CA THR A 105 -2.63 9.48 14.85
C THR A 105 -2.56 8.10 14.20
N LEU A 106 -2.43 8.02 12.88
CA LEU A 106 -2.29 6.75 12.16
C LEU A 106 -1.00 6.03 12.53
N PHE A 107 0.13 6.73 12.59
CA PHE A 107 1.40 6.17 13.08
C PHE A 107 1.28 5.66 14.52
N GLY A 108 0.64 6.42 15.41
CA GLY A 108 0.41 6.00 16.80
C GLY A 108 -0.49 4.77 16.94
N ARG A 109 -1.39 4.52 15.98
CA ARG A 109 -2.30 3.37 15.98
C ARG A 109 -1.79 2.17 15.18
N ALA A 110 -0.73 2.33 14.38
CA ALA A 110 -0.24 1.30 13.47
C ALA A 110 0.05 -0.03 14.16
N GLY A 111 0.71 0.00 15.33
CA GLY A 111 0.99 -1.21 16.11
C GLY A 111 -0.28 -1.95 16.55
N ALA A 112 -1.32 -1.22 16.97
CA ALA A 112 -2.60 -1.81 17.35
C ALA A 112 -3.39 -2.37 16.14
N ALA A 113 -3.09 -1.90 14.93
CA ALA A 113 -3.63 -2.40 13.68
C ALA A 113 -2.81 -3.56 13.08
N ASP A 114 -1.76 -4.04 13.77
CA ASP A 114 -0.81 -5.04 13.27
C ASP A 114 -0.09 -4.59 11.98
N ILE A 115 0.30 -3.32 11.96
CA ILE A 115 1.14 -2.71 10.92
C ILE A 115 2.53 -2.50 11.50
N ALA A 116 3.50 -3.27 11.01
CA ALA A 116 4.90 -3.16 11.41
C ALA A 116 5.58 -2.01 10.65
N ILE A 117 5.87 -0.92 11.36
CA ILE A 117 6.60 0.24 10.84
C ILE A 117 8.03 0.23 11.39
N GLU A 118 9.00 0.32 10.49
CA GLU A 118 10.43 0.41 10.82
C GLU A 118 10.93 1.80 10.36
N GLN A 119 11.38 2.61 11.32
CA GLN A 119 12.06 3.86 11.01
C GLN A 119 13.49 3.55 10.55
N ARG A 120 13.69 3.44 9.23
CA ARG A 120 14.94 3.02 8.63
C ARG A 120 15.04 3.45 7.16
N SER A 121 16.08 4.21 6.84
CA SER A 121 16.57 4.36 5.47
C SER A 121 17.42 3.15 5.08
N ILE A 122 17.25 2.67 3.86
CA ILE A 122 18.05 1.57 3.29
C ILE A 122 18.90 2.07 2.11
N SER A 123 20.00 1.40 1.83
CA SER A 123 20.84 1.65 0.64
C SER A 123 20.29 0.92 -0.60
N PRO A 124 20.69 1.32 -1.82
CA PRO A 124 20.36 0.57 -3.05
C PRO A 124 20.78 -0.91 -2.99
N SER A 125 21.89 -1.20 -2.32
CA SER A 125 22.39 -2.57 -2.12
C SER A 125 21.46 -3.38 -1.22
N GLU A 126 21.01 -2.80 -0.10
CA GLU A 126 20.01 -3.43 0.78
C GLU A 126 18.67 -3.58 0.08
N LEU A 127 18.23 -2.59 -0.69
CA LEU A 127 17.02 -2.67 -1.52
C LEU A 127 17.11 -3.82 -2.52
N ARG A 128 18.27 -4.03 -3.16
CA ARG A 128 18.50 -5.18 -4.04
C ARG A 128 18.40 -6.51 -3.31
N VAL A 129 18.91 -6.61 -2.08
CA VAL A 129 18.79 -7.82 -1.24
C VAL A 129 17.33 -8.06 -0.85
N LEU A 130 16.63 -6.99 -0.45
CA LEU A 130 15.22 -7.05 -0.07
C LEU A 130 14.33 -7.43 -1.25
N CYS A 131 14.57 -6.93 -2.46
CA CYS A 131 13.78 -7.24 -3.65
C CYS A 131 14.22 -8.54 -4.33
N GLY A 132 15.51 -8.89 -4.27
CA GLY A 132 16.11 -9.98 -5.03
C GLY A 132 16.06 -11.34 -4.33
N GLY A 133 15.81 -11.38 -3.02
CA GLY A 133 15.83 -12.62 -2.25
C GLY A 133 17.23 -13.24 -2.22
N ALA A 134 17.90 -13.20 -1.08
CA ALA A 134 18.90 -14.22 -0.81
C ALA A 134 18.19 -15.59 -0.86
N HIS A 135 18.46 -16.37 -1.91
CA HIS A 135 18.18 -17.81 -2.00
C HIS A 135 16.76 -18.26 -1.60
N THR A 136 15.70 -17.72 -2.21
CA THR A 136 14.37 -18.37 -2.15
C THR A 136 13.60 -18.18 -3.46
N CYS A 137 12.87 -19.21 -3.86
CA CYS A 137 12.16 -19.34 -5.12
C CYS A 137 10.88 -18.47 -5.21
N GLY A 138 10.84 -17.30 -4.56
CA GLY A 138 9.69 -16.40 -4.49
C GLY A 138 10.13 -14.95 -4.67
N GLY A 139 9.81 -14.35 -5.82
CA GLY A 139 10.14 -12.96 -6.12
C GLY A 139 9.27 -11.98 -5.34
N ASN A 140 9.82 -10.82 -5.00
CA ASN A 140 9.07 -9.72 -4.38
C ASN A 140 8.46 -8.80 -5.45
N LEU A 141 7.25 -8.30 -5.17
CA LEU A 141 6.51 -7.39 -6.02
C LEU A 141 7.09 -5.97 -5.92
N ILE A 142 7.65 -5.46 -7.01
CA ILE A 142 7.85 -4.02 -7.21
C ILE A 142 6.69 -3.54 -8.09
N ILE A 143 5.95 -2.55 -7.62
CA ILE A 143 4.84 -1.97 -8.35
C ILE A 143 5.43 -1.18 -9.54
N GLY A 144 5.43 -1.82 -10.71
CA GLY A 144 5.86 -1.27 -11.97
C GLY A 144 5.13 -1.99 -13.10
N LEU A 145 4.65 -1.20 -14.06
CA LEU A 145 4.03 -1.63 -15.32
C LEU A 145 4.71 -2.86 -15.95
N GLU A 146 3.90 -3.76 -16.50
CA GLU A 146 4.25 -4.84 -17.43
C GLU A 146 5.72 -5.31 -17.41
N ARG A 147 6.03 -6.39 -16.68
CA ARG A 147 7.30 -7.12 -16.82
C ARG A 147 8.58 -6.25 -16.73
N ALA A 148 8.52 -5.04 -16.19
CA ALA A 148 9.70 -4.25 -15.93
C ALA A 148 10.31 -4.73 -14.61
N LEU A 149 11.47 -5.40 -14.71
CA LEU A 149 12.42 -5.40 -13.59
C LEU A 149 12.82 -3.93 -13.40
N VAL A 150 12.21 -3.24 -12.44
CA VAL A 150 12.64 -1.90 -12.07
C VAL A 150 14.01 -2.06 -11.41
N PRO A 151 15.08 -1.49 -11.98
CA PRO A 151 16.39 -1.54 -11.35
C PRO A 151 16.33 -0.96 -9.94
N ALA A 152 17.11 -1.53 -9.01
CA ALA A 152 17.11 -1.04 -7.63
C ALA A 152 17.52 0.44 -7.56
N GLU A 153 18.40 0.88 -8.45
CA GLU A 153 18.77 2.29 -8.62
C GLU A 153 17.61 3.19 -9.04
N ASP A 154 16.75 2.77 -9.97
CA ASP A 154 15.59 3.55 -10.41
C ASP A 154 14.53 3.62 -9.30
N LEU A 155 14.34 2.52 -8.57
CA LEU A 155 13.46 2.49 -7.41
C LEU A 155 14.01 3.36 -6.26
N ASP A 156 15.33 3.35 -6.05
CA ASP A 156 16.00 4.22 -5.07
C ASP A 156 15.89 5.70 -5.44
N ALA A 157 16.07 6.03 -6.71
CA ALA A 157 15.89 7.38 -7.22
C ALA A 157 14.43 7.84 -7.07
N ALA A 158 13.46 6.98 -7.39
CA ALA A 158 12.04 7.28 -7.25
C ALA A 158 11.65 7.55 -5.79
N ARG A 159 12.08 6.70 -4.85
CA ARG A 159 11.74 6.88 -3.41
C ARG A 159 12.50 8.03 -2.72
N ARG A 160 13.54 8.57 -3.35
CA ARG A 160 14.29 9.76 -2.90
C ARG A 160 13.88 11.02 -3.64
N SER A 161 12.98 10.91 -4.61
CA SER A 161 12.43 12.06 -5.31
C SER A 161 11.57 12.90 -4.36
N HIS A 162 11.27 14.14 -4.77
CA HIS A 162 10.67 15.14 -3.88
C HIS A 162 9.44 14.60 -3.15
N GLY A 163 9.54 14.59 -1.82
CA GLY A 163 8.39 14.41 -0.95
C GLY A 163 7.97 12.96 -0.65
N THR A 164 8.81 11.96 -0.87
CA THR A 164 8.41 10.55 -0.62
C THR A 164 8.89 9.97 0.71
N ASP A 165 9.55 10.74 1.58
CA ASP A 165 10.09 10.34 2.88
C ASP A 165 10.80 8.98 2.93
N GLU A 166 11.37 8.59 1.79
CA GLU A 166 11.99 7.28 1.57
C GLU A 166 11.06 6.08 1.81
N ASP A 167 9.75 6.31 1.85
CA ASP A 167 8.72 5.35 2.20
C ASP A 167 8.72 4.11 1.29
N LEU A 168 8.67 2.93 1.90
CA LEU A 168 8.58 1.65 1.21
C LEU A 168 7.57 0.72 1.88
N LEU A 169 6.62 0.23 1.09
CA LEU A 169 5.72 -0.87 1.45
C LEU A 169 6.16 -2.14 0.72
N ILE A 170 6.79 -3.06 1.45
CA ILE A 170 7.31 -4.32 0.90
C ILE A 170 6.30 -5.43 1.14
N ILE A 171 5.68 -5.91 0.07
CA ILE A 171 4.59 -6.88 0.10
C ILE A 171 5.10 -8.25 -0.39
N PRO A 172 5.15 -9.29 0.47
CA PRO A 172 5.53 -10.64 0.05
C PRO A 172 4.53 -11.22 -0.95
N TRP A 173 5.04 -11.95 -1.94
CA TRP A 173 4.21 -12.54 -3.01
C TRP A 173 3.45 -13.80 -2.57
N ASP A 174 4.03 -14.54 -1.64
CA ASP A 174 3.61 -15.85 -1.17
C ASP A 174 2.58 -15.77 -0.03
N GLN A 175 1.72 -14.74 -0.06
CA GLN A 175 0.60 -14.63 0.87
C GLN A 175 -0.69 -15.16 0.24
N PRO A 176 -1.51 -15.91 1.00
CA PRO A 176 -2.80 -16.41 0.51
C PRO A 176 -3.66 -15.23 0.01
N CYS A 177 -4.41 -15.43 -1.07
CA CYS A 177 -5.42 -14.46 -1.53
C CYS A 177 -6.32 -14.07 -0.37
N LEU A 178 -6.49 -12.78 -0.17
CA LEU A 178 -7.06 -12.25 1.04
C LEU A 178 -8.56 -11.95 0.88
N VAL A 179 -9.20 -11.92 2.04
CA VAL A 179 -10.63 -11.75 2.27
C VAL A 179 -11.13 -10.46 1.62
N THR A 180 -12.37 -10.45 1.15
CA THR A 180 -13.10 -9.21 0.83
C THR A 180 -13.01 -8.27 2.04
N PRO A 181 -12.44 -7.06 1.92
CA PRO A 181 -12.36 -6.14 3.04
C PRO A 181 -13.78 -5.72 3.47
N PRO A 182 -13.98 -5.28 4.72
CA PRO A 182 -15.25 -4.69 5.13
C PRO A 182 -15.61 -3.50 4.23
N PRO A 183 -16.91 -3.21 4.05
CA PRO A 183 -17.35 -2.05 3.28
C PRO A 183 -16.70 -0.78 3.84
N PRO A 184 -16.43 0.21 2.99
CA PRO A 184 -15.82 1.46 3.43
C PRO A 184 -16.67 2.12 4.53
N PRO A 185 -16.04 2.87 5.46
CA PRO A 185 -16.77 3.56 6.53
C PRO A 185 -17.83 4.49 5.92
N GLY A 186 -19.10 4.22 6.23
CA GLY A 186 -20.27 4.94 5.70
C GLY A 186 -21.20 4.12 4.79
N GLU A 187 -20.77 2.94 4.29
CA GLU A 187 -21.61 2.04 3.48
C GLU A 187 -22.19 0.85 4.27
N ALA A 188 -21.83 0.68 5.54
CA ALA A 188 -22.20 -0.47 6.38
C ALA A 188 -23.70 -0.57 6.76
N ALA A 189 -24.60 0.21 6.15
CA ALA A 189 -25.97 0.38 6.62
C ALA A 189 -27.09 -0.25 5.75
N GLU A 190 -26.81 -0.92 4.63
CA GLU A 190 -27.89 -1.37 3.72
C GLU A 190 -28.04 -2.88 3.52
N GLU A 191 -27.16 -3.72 4.07
CA GLU A 191 -27.18 -5.18 3.80
C GLU A 191 -27.61 -6.05 5.00
N ALA A 192 -28.41 -5.50 5.93
CA ALA A 192 -28.99 -6.24 7.05
C ALA A 192 -30.52 -6.17 7.16
N ALA A 193 -31.22 -5.65 6.15
CA ALA A 193 -32.69 -5.60 6.10
C ALA A 193 -33.23 -6.40 4.92
N GLY A 194 -32.99 -7.71 4.95
CA GLY A 194 -33.50 -8.67 3.97
C GLY A 194 -34.01 -9.94 4.63
N GLU A 195 -34.65 -9.81 5.80
CA GLU A 195 -35.32 -10.93 6.43
C GLU A 195 -36.62 -11.21 5.66
N ARG A 196 -36.61 -12.35 4.98
CA ARG A 196 -37.78 -12.95 4.32
C ARG A 196 -38.93 -13.02 5.32
N VAL A 197 -40.04 -12.37 5.01
CA VAL A 197 -41.34 -12.77 5.57
C VAL A 197 -41.82 -13.94 4.72
N ALA A 198 -41.87 -15.10 5.37
CA ALA A 198 -42.57 -16.28 4.89
C ALA A 198 -44.05 -16.21 5.31
N GLU A 199 -44.88 -16.85 4.46
CA GLU A 199 -46.34 -17.03 4.48
C GLU A 199 -47.22 -15.91 3.90
#